data_AF-A0A2A6BTI7-F1
#
_entry.id   AF-A0A2A6BTI7-F1
#
_cell.length_a   1.000
_cell.length_b   1.000
_cell.length_c   1.000
_cell.angle_alpha   90.00
_cell.angle_beta   90.00
_cell.angle_gamma   90.00
#
_symmetry.space_group_name_H-M   'P 1'
#
loop_
_entity.id
_entity.type
_entity.pdbx_description
1 polymer ?
#
loop_
_entity_poly.entity_id
_entity_poly.type
_entity_poly.pdbx_seq_one_letter_code
_entity_poly.pdbx_strand_id
1 'polypeptide(L)'
;MKLLLWSPLLLLLVSTAMVVADFVDDDTREYTTTESSVDEGEEGKKVGLRLPSCLPFRKKEKFDVFISYRRDNGQHLAATIKDKLKAKGFNDMDMDDPLCRNNEGWLKNLDDAVEASNNVIPLLTNFSIRPQRPGQMHREIRLAFAFKKNIIPVYDHTFNINSLNTDNTLPRDMCKLADYDALPWNTQLRDATVKLLVDKIKLGNNYASQNNGK
;
A
#
# COMPACT_ATOMS: atom_id res chain seq x y z
N MET A 1 -39.49 21.21 -63.79
CA MET A 1 -39.12 22.57 -63.34
C MET A 1 -37.92 22.45 -62.42
N LYS A 2 -36.84 23.18 -62.75
CA LYS A 2 -35.52 23.16 -62.11
C LYS A 2 -35.53 23.97 -60.81
N LEU A 3 -34.63 23.60 -59.87
CA LEU A 3 -33.89 24.37 -58.84
C LEU A 3 -33.52 23.34 -57.74
N LEU A 4 -32.34 22.71 -57.64
CA LEU A 4 -30.94 23.16 -57.64
C LEU A 4 -30.64 24.30 -56.65
N LEU A 5 -30.04 23.91 -55.51
CA LEU A 5 -29.02 24.57 -54.67
C LEU A 5 -28.60 23.46 -53.66
N TRP A 6 -27.45 22.76 -53.70
CA TRP A 6 -26.03 23.19 -53.63
C TRP A 6 -25.82 24.29 -52.59
N SER A 7 -24.91 24.26 -51.61
CA SER A 7 -23.96 23.27 -51.06
C SER A 7 -23.43 23.90 -49.73
N PRO A 8 -22.21 23.67 -49.19
CA PRO A 8 -21.91 23.54 -47.76
C PRO A 8 -21.15 24.77 -47.18
N LEU A 9 -20.52 24.62 -46.01
CA LEU A 9 -19.74 25.61 -45.20
C LEU A 9 -20.64 26.51 -44.33
N LEU A 10 -20.33 26.81 -43.07
CA LEU A 10 -19.01 27.07 -42.49
C LEU A 10 -19.03 26.87 -40.96
N LEU A 11 -17.91 26.36 -40.46
CA LEU A 11 -17.36 26.44 -39.10
C LEU A 11 -18.03 27.42 -38.11
N LEU A 12 -18.26 26.91 -36.89
CA LEU A 12 -17.88 27.65 -35.68
C LEU A 12 -17.40 26.66 -34.59
N LEU A 13 -16.10 26.44 -34.61
CA LEU A 13 -15.28 26.15 -33.44
C LEU A 13 -15.44 27.31 -32.45
N VAL A 14 -16.06 27.08 -31.28
CA VAL A 14 -15.63 27.75 -30.05
C VAL A 14 -15.72 26.75 -28.90
N SER A 15 -14.54 26.51 -28.35
CA SER A 15 -14.24 25.88 -27.07
C SER A 15 -15.20 26.31 -25.94
N THR A 16 -15.69 25.34 -25.17
CA THR A 16 -15.98 25.58 -23.74
C THR A 16 -15.65 24.30 -22.97
N ALA A 17 -14.36 24.15 -22.70
CA ALA A 17 -13.88 23.42 -21.54
C ALA A 17 -14.25 24.19 -20.24
N MET A 18 -14.06 23.53 -19.08
CA MET A 18 -14.49 23.89 -17.70
C MET A 18 -15.94 23.48 -17.43
N VAL A 19 -16.22 22.50 -16.56
CA VAL A 19 -15.69 22.35 -15.20
C VAL A 19 -15.39 20.89 -14.89
N VAL A 20 -14.11 20.55 -14.72
CA VAL A 20 -13.66 19.38 -13.97
C VAL A 20 -12.74 19.92 -12.89
N ALA A 21 -13.19 19.75 -11.65
CA ALA A 21 -12.45 19.59 -10.40
C ALA A 21 -11.11 20.32 -10.25
N ASP A 22 -11.11 21.38 -9.45
CA ASP A 22 -9.98 21.67 -8.56
C ASP A 22 -10.20 20.93 -7.24
N PHE A 23 -9.86 19.63 -7.21
CA PHE A 23 -9.53 18.96 -5.96
C PHE A 23 -8.02 18.76 -5.99
N VAL A 24 -7.33 19.72 -5.37
CA VAL A 24 -5.88 19.85 -5.35
C VAL A 24 -5.26 18.62 -4.69
N ASP A 25 -4.33 18.01 -5.43
CA ASP A 25 -3.46 16.91 -5.02
C ASP A 25 -2.60 17.28 -3.78
N ASP A 26 -2.59 16.41 -2.77
CA ASP A 26 -1.65 16.42 -1.64
C ASP A 26 -0.80 15.13 -1.65
N ASP A 27 -0.16 14.83 -2.80
CA ASP A 27 0.71 13.64 -2.93
C ASP A 27 2.13 13.99 -3.40
N THR A 28 2.49 15.27 -3.38
CA THR A 28 3.85 15.75 -3.68
C THR A 28 4.20 16.95 -2.82
N ARG A 29 4.59 16.72 -1.55
CA ARG A 29 5.45 17.67 -0.84
C ARG A 29 6.90 17.37 -1.19
N GLU A 30 7.40 18.06 -2.20
CA GLU A 30 8.83 18.32 -2.37
C GLU A 30 9.35 18.99 -1.09
N TYR A 31 10.32 18.35 -0.43
CA TYR A 31 11.16 19.04 0.55
C TYR A 31 12.17 19.87 -0.23
N THR A 32 11.89 21.17 -0.38
CA THR A 32 12.88 22.13 -0.83
C THR A 32 13.89 22.35 0.30
N THR A 33 15.14 21.96 0.06
CA THR A 33 16.30 22.36 0.85
C THR A 33 16.42 23.88 0.82
N THR A 34 16.12 24.55 1.92
CA THR A 34 16.57 25.94 2.13
C THR A 34 17.96 25.89 2.76
N GLU A 35 18.97 26.11 1.92
CA GLU A 35 20.28 26.56 2.38
C GLU A 35 20.10 27.93 3.06
N SER A 36 20.48 28.03 4.32
CA SER A 36 20.75 29.31 4.97
C SER A 36 22.05 29.19 5.76
N SER A 37 23.09 29.78 5.18
CA SER A 37 24.39 30.09 5.76
C SER A 37 24.27 30.95 7.02
N VAL A 38 24.87 30.52 8.14
CA VAL A 38 25.31 31.40 9.24
C VAL A 38 26.61 30.84 9.85
N ASP A 39 27.52 31.77 10.13
CA ASP A 39 28.93 31.68 10.50
C ASP A 39 29.36 30.77 11.65
N GLU A 40 30.67 30.43 11.61
CA GLU A 40 31.47 29.79 12.65
C GLU A 40 31.60 30.65 13.93
N GLY A 41 31.63 29.99 15.10
CA GLY A 41 31.97 30.62 16.37
C GLY A 41 31.86 29.71 17.60
N GLU A 42 33.00 29.14 17.98
CA GLU A 42 33.51 28.73 19.32
C GLU A 42 32.68 27.95 20.38
N GLU A 43 33.26 26.81 20.76
CA GLU A 43 33.60 26.31 22.11
C GLU A 43 32.50 26.05 23.17
N GLY A 44 32.38 24.76 23.54
CA GLY A 44 32.11 24.37 24.93
C GLY A 44 30.87 23.53 25.21
N LYS A 45 31.12 22.40 25.90
CA LYS A 45 30.20 21.62 26.75
C LYS A 45 29.35 20.52 26.08
N LYS A 46 29.86 19.29 26.23
CA LYS A 46 29.15 18.02 26.03
C LYS A 46 27.85 18.00 26.85
N VAL A 47 26.71 17.96 26.17
CA VAL A 47 25.49 17.36 26.71
C VAL A 47 25.01 16.34 25.68
N GLY A 48 25.23 15.07 26.00
CA GLY A 48 24.87 13.96 25.13
C GLY A 48 23.36 13.79 25.10
N LEU A 49 22.74 14.19 24.00
CA LEU A 49 21.50 13.59 23.50
C LEU A 49 21.59 13.53 21.97
N ARG A 50 22.35 12.57 21.45
CA ARG A 50 22.19 12.13 20.06
C ARG A 50 21.00 11.19 20.02
N LEU A 51 19.83 11.71 19.64
CA LEU A 51 18.81 10.85 19.05
C LEU A 51 19.34 10.38 17.68
N PRO A 52 19.17 9.09 17.34
CA PRO A 52 20.01 8.44 16.36
C PRO A 52 19.69 8.93 14.95
N SER A 53 20.75 9.07 14.15
CA SER A 53 20.68 9.09 12.69
C SER A 53 19.78 7.95 12.21
N CYS A 54 18.75 8.31 11.43
CA CYS A 54 18.03 7.48 10.47
C CYS A 54 18.79 6.18 10.15
N LEU A 55 18.42 5.10 10.85
CA LEU A 55 18.98 3.80 10.55
C LEU A 55 18.29 3.31 9.26
N PRO A 56 19.05 2.97 8.21
CA PRO A 56 18.46 2.36 7.03
C PRO A 56 17.76 1.07 7.43
N PHE A 57 16.62 0.78 6.82
CA PHE A 57 15.91 -0.49 6.98
C PHE A 57 16.90 -1.64 6.83
N ARG A 58 17.22 -2.30 7.95
CA ARG A 58 18.20 -3.40 7.93
C ARG A 58 17.45 -4.62 7.46
N LYS A 59 17.75 -5.08 6.23
CA LYS A 59 17.28 -6.35 5.63
C LYS A 59 17.41 -7.61 6.53
N LYS A 60 18.06 -7.50 7.71
CA LYS A 60 18.18 -8.55 8.73
C LYS A 60 16.99 -8.61 9.71
N GLU A 61 16.17 -7.58 9.82
CA GLU A 61 14.97 -7.63 10.65
C GLU A 61 13.90 -8.44 9.91
N LYS A 62 13.56 -9.60 10.48
CA LYS A 62 12.50 -10.47 9.95
C LYS A 62 11.19 -10.08 10.60
N PHE A 63 10.20 -9.82 9.76
CA PHE A 63 8.82 -9.57 10.19
C PHE A 63 8.00 -10.82 9.93
N ASP A 64 7.06 -11.10 10.84
CA ASP A 64 6.11 -12.17 10.62
C ASP A 64 5.14 -11.80 9.50
N VAL A 65 4.74 -10.53 9.47
CA VAL A 65 3.68 -10.06 8.59
C VAL A 65 3.93 -8.64 8.08
N PHE A 66 3.66 -8.43 6.80
CA PHE A 66 3.57 -7.12 6.18
C PHE A 66 2.11 -6.77 5.89
N ILE A 67 1.63 -5.63 6.37
CA ILE A 67 0.26 -5.16 6.18
C ILE A 67 0.25 -4.07 5.10
N SER A 68 -0.32 -4.41 3.95
CA SER A 68 -0.53 -3.49 2.82
C SER A 68 -1.91 -2.87 2.91
N TYR A 69 -2.00 -1.55 2.89
CA TYR A 69 -3.29 -0.84 2.92
C TYR A 69 -3.23 0.45 2.10
N ARG A 70 -4.37 1.12 1.97
CA ARG A 70 -4.44 2.46 1.38
C ARG A 70 -4.62 3.48 2.49
N ARG A 71 -3.77 4.50 2.56
CA ARG A 71 -3.79 5.51 3.65
C ARG A 71 -5.14 6.17 3.83
N ASP A 72 -5.78 6.55 2.72
CA ASP A 72 -7.03 7.31 2.71
C ASP A 72 -8.19 6.62 3.46
N ASN A 73 -8.20 5.29 3.53
CA ASN A 73 -9.37 4.55 4.05
C ASN A 73 -9.06 3.23 4.77
N GLY A 74 -7.86 2.69 4.63
CA GLY A 74 -7.41 1.48 5.29
C GLY A 74 -6.69 1.72 6.61
N GLN A 75 -6.33 2.95 6.95
CA GLN A 75 -5.48 3.25 8.11
C GLN A 75 -6.08 2.76 9.44
N HIS A 76 -7.37 2.99 9.66
CA HIS A 76 -8.02 2.54 10.89
C HIS A 76 -8.13 1.01 10.99
N LEU A 77 -8.42 0.36 9.87
CA LEU A 77 -8.47 -1.10 9.77
C LEU A 77 -7.08 -1.70 10.03
N ALA A 78 -6.05 -1.13 9.41
CA ALA A 78 -4.66 -1.54 9.59
C ALA A 78 -4.23 -1.42 11.06
N ALA A 79 -4.48 -0.27 11.69
CA ALA A 79 -4.18 -0.04 13.10
C ALA A 79 -4.87 -1.08 14.00
N THR A 80 -6.15 -1.38 13.74
CA THR A 80 -6.90 -2.37 14.53
C THR A 80 -6.34 -3.78 14.38
N ILE A 81 -5.99 -4.19 13.15
CA ILE A 81 -5.39 -5.50 12.89
C ILE A 81 -4.00 -5.58 13.52
N LYS A 82 -3.20 -4.53 13.37
CA LYS A 82 -1.87 -4.38 13.97
C LYS A 82 -1.91 -4.57 15.48
N ASP A 83 -2.76 -3.83 16.18
CA ASP A 83 -2.90 -3.93 17.64
C ASP A 83 -3.29 -5.36 18.07
N LYS A 84 -4.20 -5.99 17.33
CA LYS A 84 -4.62 -7.38 17.62
C LYS A 84 -3.52 -8.40 17.34
N LEU A 85 -2.73 -8.24 16.29
CA LEU A 85 -1.61 -9.14 15.97
C LEU A 85 -0.45 -8.96 16.97
N LYS A 86 -0.15 -7.73 17.36
CA LYS A 86 0.83 -7.42 18.43
C LYS A 86 0.43 -8.04 19.76
N ALA A 87 -0.85 -7.95 20.14
CA ALA A 87 -1.37 -8.61 21.34
C ALA A 87 -1.25 -10.15 21.30
N LYS A 88 -1.06 -10.74 20.10
CA LYS A 88 -0.81 -12.17 19.90
C LYS A 88 0.68 -12.51 19.76
N GLY A 89 1.57 -11.52 19.86
CA GLY A 89 3.03 -11.69 19.82
C GLY A 89 3.65 -11.76 18.43
N PHE A 90 2.93 -11.31 17.38
CA PHE A 90 3.49 -11.22 16.04
C PHE A 90 4.21 -9.89 15.83
N ASN A 91 5.33 -9.93 15.11
CA ASN A 91 6.03 -8.73 14.65
C ASN A 91 5.48 -8.33 13.29
N ASP A 92 4.76 -7.22 13.24
CA ASP A 92 4.19 -6.66 12.04
C ASP A 92 4.98 -5.45 11.52
N MET A 93 4.86 -5.23 10.22
CA MET A 93 5.39 -4.08 9.49
C MET A 93 4.30 -3.55 8.57
N ASP A 94 4.18 -2.24 8.43
CA ASP A 94 3.17 -1.64 7.55
C ASP A 94 3.72 -0.41 6.81
N MET A 95 2.91 0.12 5.87
CA MET A 95 3.33 1.23 5.01
C MET A 95 3.63 2.55 5.73
N ASP A 96 3.11 2.73 6.96
CA ASP A 96 3.25 3.96 7.73
C ASP A 96 4.31 3.84 8.83
N ASP A 97 4.99 2.68 8.92
CA ASP A 97 6.08 2.48 9.85
C ASP A 97 7.18 3.54 9.61
N PRO A 98 7.68 4.22 10.67
CA PRO A 98 8.73 5.22 10.55
C PRO A 98 9.98 4.72 9.81
N LEU A 99 10.26 3.41 9.88
CA LEU A 99 11.37 2.76 9.16
C LEU A 99 11.22 2.84 7.63
N CYS A 100 9.98 2.90 7.13
CA CYS A 100 9.67 3.03 5.72
C CYS A 100 9.55 4.50 5.28
N ARG A 101 9.02 5.39 6.14
CA ARG A 101 8.64 6.77 5.77
C ARG A 101 9.78 7.79 5.71
N ASN A 102 10.77 7.69 6.59
CA ASN A 102 11.68 8.83 6.87
C ASN A 102 13.01 8.79 6.09
N ASN A 103 13.10 8.00 5.03
CA ASN A 103 14.35 7.71 4.34
C ASN A 103 14.26 8.06 2.85
N GLU A 104 15.35 8.61 2.30
CA GLU A 104 15.59 8.60 0.85
C GLU A 104 15.52 7.14 0.36
N GLY A 105 14.61 6.85 -0.57
CA GLY A 105 14.35 5.48 -1.02
C GLY A 105 13.27 4.72 -0.26
N TRP A 106 12.26 5.42 0.28
CA TRP A 106 11.08 4.81 0.92
C TRP A 106 10.47 3.62 0.15
N LEU A 107 10.36 3.73 -1.20
CA LEU A 107 9.88 2.66 -2.07
C LEU A 107 10.73 1.39 -2.00
N LYS A 108 12.04 1.54 -1.80
CA LYS A 108 12.97 0.42 -1.66
C LYS A 108 12.82 -0.22 -0.29
N ASN A 109 12.69 0.58 0.78
CA ASN A 109 12.47 0.04 2.13
C ASN A 109 11.17 -0.76 2.21
N LEU A 110 10.14 -0.31 1.50
CA LEU A 110 8.87 -1.01 1.39
C LEU A 110 9.03 -2.36 0.66
N ASP A 111 9.78 -2.39 -0.43
CA ASP A 111 10.08 -3.64 -1.16
C ASP A 111 10.88 -4.60 -0.28
N ASP A 112 11.90 -4.08 0.40
CA ASP A 112 12.73 -4.85 1.32
C ASP A 112 11.90 -5.36 2.50
N ALA A 113 10.89 -4.61 2.98
CA ALA A 113 9.97 -5.05 4.02
C ALA A 113 9.03 -6.18 3.54
N VAL A 114 8.49 -6.06 2.31
CA VAL A 114 7.73 -7.15 1.68
C VAL A 114 8.62 -8.38 1.52
N GLU A 115 9.86 -8.22 1.06
CA GLU A 115 10.83 -9.31 0.91
C GLU A 115 11.19 -9.96 2.26
N ALA A 116 11.34 -9.17 3.32
CA ALA A 116 11.69 -9.65 4.66
C ALA A 116 10.54 -10.35 5.38
N SER A 117 9.29 -10.09 4.98
CA SER A 117 8.10 -10.72 5.54
C SER A 117 7.82 -12.09 4.94
N ASN A 118 7.27 -13.03 5.74
CA ASN A 118 6.78 -14.30 5.20
C ASN A 118 5.32 -14.21 4.72
N ASN A 119 4.54 -13.37 5.38
CA ASN A 119 3.12 -13.21 5.16
C ASN A 119 2.80 -11.78 4.74
N VAL A 120 1.92 -11.61 3.77
CA VAL A 120 1.47 -10.31 3.28
C VAL A 120 -0.05 -10.23 3.41
N ILE A 121 -0.55 -9.22 4.11
CA ILE A 121 -1.97 -8.97 4.31
C ILE A 121 -2.36 -7.71 3.53
N PRO A 122 -2.93 -7.84 2.31
CA PRO A 122 -3.56 -6.72 1.64
C PRO A 122 -4.94 -6.43 2.23
N LEU A 123 -5.13 -5.21 2.72
CA LEU A 123 -6.40 -4.71 3.22
C LEU A 123 -7.21 -4.09 2.07
N LEU A 124 -8.21 -4.82 1.63
CA LEU A 124 -9.10 -4.46 0.55
C LEU A 124 -10.24 -3.60 1.09
N THR A 125 -10.08 -2.30 0.93
CA THR A 125 -11.08 -1.26 1.22
C THR A 125 -11.54 -0.63 -0.10
N ASN A 126 -12.54 0.24 -0.06
CA ASN A 126 -13.02 0.94 -1.26
C ASN A 126 -11.86 1.55 -2.07
N PHE A 127 -11.81 1.36 -3.39
CA PHE A 127 -10.74 1.86 -4.26
C PHE A 127 -9.30 1.47 -3.86
N SER A 128 -9.09 0.44 -3.04
CA SER A 128 -7.74 -0.04 -2.69
C SER A 128 -7.00 -0.55 -3.92
N ILE A 129 -7.72 -1.23 -4.82
CA ILE A 129 -7.25 -1.68 -6.13
C ILE A 129 -7.80 -0.73 -7.22
N ARG A 130 -6.91 -0.21 -8.06
CA ARG A 130 -7.24 0.73 -9.13
C ARG A 130 -6.63 0.27 -10.46
N PRO A 131 -7.44 -0.30 -11.38
CA PRO A 131 -6.94 -0.79 -12.66
C PRO A 131 -6.22 0.25 -13.50
N GLN A 132 -6.74 1.49 -13.52
CA GLN A 132 -6.27 2.55 -14.40
C GLN A 132 -5.08 3.33 -13.83
N ARG A 133 -4.86 3.27 -12.50
CA ARG A 133 -3.80 4.01 -11.82
C ARG A 133 -3.16 3.13 -10.75
N PRO A 134 -2.26 2.22 -11.16
CA PRO A 134 -1.59 1.30 -10.25
C PRO A 134 -0.86 2.10 -9.18
N GLY A 135 -1.17 1.84 -7.92
CA GLY A 135 -0.59 2.51 -6.77
C GLY A 135 0.45 1.67 -6.04
N GLN A 136 0.89 2.15 -4.89
CA GLN A 136 1.79 1.43 -3.99
C GLN A 136 1.28 0.01 -3.65
N MET A 137 0.02 -0.14 -3.26
CA MET A 137 -0.57 -1.45 -2.94
C MET A 137 -0.46 -2.46 -4.10
N HIS A 138 -0.63 -2.01 -5.35
CA HIS A 138 -0.45 -2.88 -6.53
C HIS A 138 0.98 -3.40 -6.57
N ARG A 139 1.97 -2.51 -6.40
CA ARG A 139 3.40 -2.87 -6.38
C ARG A 139 3.72 -3.87 -5.27
N GLU A 140 3.23 -3.64 -4.05
CA GLU A 140 3.42 -4.55 -2.91
C GLU A 140 2.84 -5.95 -3.19
N ILE A 141 1.61 -6.03 -3.72
CA ILE A 141 0.97 -7.30 -4.05
C ILE A 141 1.73 -8.04 -5.16
N ARG A 142 2.21 -7.32 -6.19
CA ARG A 142 3.06 -7.91 -7.23
C ARG A 142 4.35 -8.49 -6.68
N LEU A 143 5.00 -7.77 -5.76
CA LEU A 143 6.21 -8.24 -5.10
C LEU A 143 5.92 -9.48 -4.26
N ALA A 144 4.79 -9.50 -3.55
CA ALA A 144 4.34 -10.67 -2.81
C ALA A 144 4.16 -11.89 -3.73
N PHE A 145 3.59 -11.71 -4.93
CA PHE A 145 3.51 -12.78 -5.94
C PHE A 145 4.90 -13.23 -6.42
N ALA A 146 5.79 -12.27 -6.71
CA ALA A 146 7.13 -12.56 -7.22
C ALA A 146 7.97 -13.36 -6.20
N PHE A 147 7.89 -12.99 -4.92
CA PHE A 147 8.58 -13.68 -3.84
C PHE A 147 7.81 -14.88 -3.28
N LYS A 148 6.67 -15.25 -3.87
CA LYS A 148 5.82 -16.37 -3.44
C LYS A 148 5.48 -16.31 -1.94
N LYS A 149 5.14 -15.12 -1.46
CA LYS A 149 4.73 -14.90 -0.06
C LYS A 149 3.36 -15.53 0.21
N ASN A 150 3.08 -15.80 1.47
CA ASN A 150 1.74 -16.20 1.88
C ASN A 150 0.84 -14.96 1.92
N ILE A 151 -0.04 -14.82 0.93
CA ILE A 151 -0.94 -13.67 0.82
C ILE A 151 -2.28 -14.01 1.49
N ILE A 152 -2.71 -13.16 2.43
CA ILE A 152 -3.97 -13.35 3.16
C ILE A 152 -4.81 -12.08 2.99
N PRO A 153 -5.64 -11.99 1.94
CA PRO A 153 -6.45 -10.81 1.72
C PRO A 153 -7.48 -10.64 2.84
N VAL A 154 -7.68 -9.40 3.29
CA VAL A 154 -8.73 -9.04 4.24
C VAL A 154 -9.55 -7.93 3.61
N TYR A 155 -10.87 -8.06 3.58
CA TYR A 155 -11.73 -7.04 2.98
C TYR A 155 -12.76 -6.54 3.97
N ASP A 156 -13.10 -5.25 3.91
CA ASP A 156 -14.16 -4.68 4.72
C ASP A 156 -15.48 -4.58 3.94
N HIS A 157 -16.53 -4.12 4.61
CA HIS A 157 -17.85 -3.91 4.01
C HIS A 157 -17.87 -2.88 2.86
N THR A 158 -16.84 -2.05 2.71
CA THR A 158 -16.76 -1.04 1.66
C THR A 158 -16.19 -1.62 0.36
N PHE A 159 -15.55 -2.78 0.43
CA PHE A 159 -14.99 -3.45 -0.72
C PHE A 159 -15.96 -4.49 -1.31
N ASN A 160 -16.24 -4.37 -2.61
CA ASN A 160 -17.02 -5.37 -3.31
C ASN A 160 -16.14 -6.57 -3.67
N ILE A 161 -16.21 -7.64 -2.87
CA ILE A 161 -15.40 -8.85 -3.09
C ILE A 161 -15.62 -9.49 -4.47
N ASN A 162 -16.82 -9.38 -5.05
CA ASN A 162 -17.11 -9.91 -6.39
C ASN A 162 -16.32 -9.22 -7.50
N SER A 163 -15.81 -8.00 -7.23
CA SER A 163 -14.93 -7.30 -8.15
C SER A 163 -13.55 -7.96 -8.32
N LEU A 164 -13.17 -8.91 -7.46
CA LEU A 164 -11.95 -9.69 -7.71
C LEU A 164 -12.11 -10.70 -8.85
N ASN A 165 -13.34 -11.16 -9.09
CA ASN A 165 -13.63 -12.23 -10.07
C ASN A 165 -14.13 -11.69 -11.42
N THR A 166 -14.13 -10.37 -11.62
CA THR A 166 -14.65 -9.75 -12.85
C THR A 166 -13.51 -9.35 -13.78
N ASP A 167 -13.58 -9.74 -15.05
CA ASP A 167 -12.47 -9.68 -16.03
C ASP A 167 -11.90 -8.27 -16.31
N ASN A 168 -12.56 -7.19 -15.86
CA ASN A 168 -12.17 -5.81 -16.15
C ASN A 168 -11.84 -4.96 -14.91
N THR A 169 -11.97 -5.50 -13.71
CA THR A 169 -11.83 -4.75 -12.46
C THR A 169 -10.51 -5.01 -11.73
N LEU A 170 -9.78 -6.06 -12.11
CA LEU A 170 -8.40 -6.29 -11.68
C LEU A 170 -7.43 -6.11 -12.84
N PRO A 171 -6.27 -5.45 -12.62
CA PRO A 171 -5.13 -5.58 -13.52
C PRO A 171 -4.79 -7.04 -13.81
N ARG A 172 -4.41 -7.36 -15.05
CA ARG A 172 -4.10 -8.73 -15.49
C ARG A 172 -3.02 -9.42 -14.65
N ASP A 173 -2.05 -8.65 -14.17
CA ASP A 173 -0.97 -9.11 -13.30
C ASP A 173 -1.39 -9.31 -11.84
N MET A 174 -2.58 -8.84 -11.45
CA MET A 174 -3.19 -9.01 -10.13
C MET A 174 -4.32 -10.04 -10.10
N CYS A 175 -4.74 -10.60 -11.23
CA CYS A 175 -5.84 -11.58 -11.28
C CYS A 175 -5.65 -12.77 -10.33
N LYS A 176 -4.40 -13.16 -10.04
CA LYS A 176 -4.08 -14.21 -9.06
C LYS A 176 -4.62 -13.93 -7.66
N LEU A 177 -4.90 -12.66 -7.33
CA LEU A 177 -5.47 -12.30 -6.03
C LEU A 177 -6.87 -12.93 -5.82
N ALA A 178 -7.59 -13.21 -6.90
CA ALA A 178 -8.89 -13.87 -6.87
C ALA A 178 -8.83 -15.33 -6.38
N ASP A 179 -7.66 -15.99 -6.52
CA ASP A 179 -7.46 -17.38 -6.11
C ASP A 179 -7.25 -17.54 -4.60
N TYR A 180 -7.07 -16.43 -3.86
CA TYR A 180 -6.81 -16.45 -2.42
C TYR A 180 -8.10 -16.34 -1.61
N ASP A 181 -8.18 -17.12 -0.52
CA ASP A 181 -9.26 -17.01 0.45
C ASP A 181 -9.23 -15.65 1.16
N ALA A 182 -10.04 -14.71 0.69
CA ALA A 182 -10.20 -13.42 1.33
C ALA A 182 -11.02 -13.53 2.61
N LEU A 183 -10.53 -12.94 3.70
CA LEU A 183 -11.21 -12.95 5.00
C LEU A 183 -12.08 -11.70 5.17
N PRO A 184 -13.37 -11.86 5.55
CA PRO A 184 -14.23 -10.72 5.80
C PRO A 184 -13.84 -10.03 7.12
N TRP A 185 -13.77 -8.71 7.09
CA TRP A 185 -13.66 -7.86 8.27
C TRP A 185 -14.98 -7.19 8.56
N ASN A 186 -15.65 -7.64 9.62
CA ASN A 186 -16.84 -6.99 10.16
C ASN A 186 -16.81 -7.05 11.69
N THR A 187 -17.62 -6.20 12.34
CA THR A 187 -17.63 -6.07 13.79
C THR A 187 -18.04 -7.36 14.52
N GLN A 188 -18.90 -8.19 13.92
CA GLN A 188 -19.41 -9.42 14.54
C GLN A 188 -18.44 -10.60 14.44
N LEU A 189 -17.70 -10.69 13.33
CA LEU A 189 -16.75 -11.76 13.04
C LEU A 189 -15.32 -11.37 13.38
N ARG A 190 -15.08 -10.16 13.87
CA ARG A 190 -13.74 -9.60 14.09
C ARG A 190 -12.79 -10.58 14.79
N ASP A 191 -13.20 -11.17 15.91
CA ASP A 191 -12.35 -12.06 16.68
C ASP A 191 -12.15 -13.43 16.00
N ALA A 192 -13.16 -13.91 15.26
CA ALA A 192 -13.04 -15.11 14.45
C ALA A 192 -12.08 -14.88 13.26
N THR A 193 -12.19 -13.74 12.57
CA THR A 193 -11.29 -13.33 11.50
C THR A 193 -9.86 -13.19 12.00
N VAL A 194 -9.65 -12.61 13.18
CA VAL A 194 -8.31 -12.51 13.79
C VAL A 194 -7.74 -13.88 14.13
N LYS A 195 -8.56 -14.81 14.63
CA LYS A 195 -8.13 -16.19 14.86
C LYS A 195 -7.69 -16.86 13.56
N LEU A 196 -8.49 -16.74 12.50
CA LEU A 196 -8.15 -17.28 11.18
C LEU A 196 -6.89 -16.64 10.59
N LEU A 197 -6.70 -15.33 10.78
CA LEU A 197 -5.48 -14.63 10.39
C LEU A 197 -4.26 -15.22 11.09
N VAL A 198 -4.33 -15.39 12.41
CA VAL A 198 -3.25 -16.00 13.20
C VAL A 198 -2.92 -17.41 12.70
N ASP A 199 -3.94 -18.22 12.42
CA ASP A 199 -3.74 -19.59 11.93
C ASP A 199 -3.10 -19.61 10.54
N LYS A 200 -3.56 -18.75 9.61
CA LYS A 200 -2.97 -18.61 8.27
C LYS A 200 -1.54 -18.05 8.31
N ILE A 201 -1.23 -17.10 9.20
CA ILE A 201 0.14 -16.56 9.38
C ILE A 201 1.09 -17.66 9.88
N LYS A 202 0.68 -18.44 10.89
CA LYS A 202 1.47 -19.57 11.41
C LYS A 202 1.71 -20.61 10.33
N LEU A 203 0.69 -20.93 9.54
CA LEU A 203 0.81 -21.84 8.41
C LEU A 203 1.84 -21.34 7.38
N GLY A 204 1.78 -20.05 7.01
CA GLY A 204 2.75 -19.43 6.11
C GLY A 204 4.18 -19.45 6.66
N ASN A 205 4.36 -19.18 7.95
CA ASN A 205 5.66 -19.27 8.62
C ASN A 205 6.24 -20.70 8.59
N ASN A 206 5.40 -21.72 8.76
CA ASN A 206 5.81 -23.12 8.66
C ASN A 206 6.24 -23.51 7.24
N TYR A 207 5.53 -23.02 6.21
CA TYR A 207 5.96 -23.25 4.82
C TYR A 207 7.28 -22.55 4.50
N ALA A 208 7.48 -21.33 5.00
CA ALA A 208 8.73 -20.60 4.81
C ALA A 208 9.92 -21.30 5.50
N SER A 209 9.74 -21.87 6.70
CA SER A 209 10.81 -22.59 7.39
C SER A 209 11.21 -23.89 6.67
N GLN A 210 10.24 -24.63 6.11
CA GLN A 210 10.50 -25.85 5.34
C GLN A 210 11.28 -25.58 4.04
N ASN A 211 11.02 -24.45 3.37
CA ASN A 211 11.71 -24.09 2.13
C ASN A 211 13.14 -23.59 2.33
N ASN A 212 13.47 -23.06 3.51
CA ASN A 212 14.82 -22.59 3.84
C ASN A 212 15.76 -23.71 4.36
N GLY A 213 15.21 -24.90 4.63
CA GLY A 213 15.96 -26.07 5.10
C GLY A 213 16.37 -27.05 3.99
N LYS A 214 16.18 -26.68 2.72
CA LYS A 214 16.61 -27.42 1.52
C LYS A 214 17.66 -26.62 0.78
#